data_AF-A0A923C9V4-F1
#
_entry.id   AF-A0A923C9V4-F1
#
_cell.length_a   1.000
_cell.length_b   1.000
_cell.length_c   1.000
_cell.angle_alpha   90.00
_cell.angle_beta   90.00
_cell.angle_gamma   90.00
#
_symmetry.space_group_name_H-M   'P 1'
#
loop_
_entity.id
_entity.type
_entity.pdbx_description
1 polymer ?
#
loop_
_entity_poly.entity_id
_entity_poly.type
_entity_poly.pdbx_seq_one_letter_code
_entity_poly.pdbx_strand_id
1 'polypeptide(L)'
;DLFSAGQFMGGEGTEEIVMSDPFGGVYKKLVIKDDKLVGACLYGDTVDGSWYFKLLREGRALSDIRDKLMFGESNIGDVGHQGHNKAAAMADSDEVCGCNGVTKGSICKAIKDKGLFTLEEVRKQTKASASCGSCTGLVEQILMFTAGGDYSATPKLKAMCACTDHGHAAVREAIRTPLPDGSKLLTTAQVFAHMNWKTPNGCASCRPAVNYYLISTWPKEAKDDPQSRYINERAHANIQKDGTYSVIPRMWGGETTADELRRIADAVDKYKIPTVKVTGGQRIDLLGVKKEDLVNVWKDIGMPSGHAYAKALRTVKTCVGSEWCRMGTQDSTQMGKDLERAMWRMYA
;
A
#
# COMPACT_ATOMS: atom_id res chain seq x y z
N ASP A 1 -1.18 11.14 -3.66
CA ASP A 1 -1.11 9.85 -4.38
C ASP A 1 -0.68 10.05 -5.83
N LEU A 2 -0.36 9.00 -6.58
CA LEU A 2 0.00 9.04 -8.01
C LEU A 2 -0.89 8.08 -8.79
N PHE A 3 -1.47 8.56 -9.88
CA PHE A 3 -2.18 7.76 -10.87
C PHE A 3 -1.64 8.06 -12.26
N SER A 4 -1.37 7.04 -13.07
CA SER A 4 -0.96 7.21 -14.45
C SER A 4 -1.49 6.08 -15.31
N ALA A 5 -1.94 6.42 -16.53
CA ALA A 5 -2.45 5.47 -17.51
C ALA A 5 -2.20 5.95 -18.93
N GLY A 6 -1.96 5.00 -19.85
CA GLY A 6 -1.83 5.28 -21.28
C GLY A 6 -0.57 6.06 -21.68
N GLN A 7 -0.65 6.74 -22.81
CA GLN A 7 0.39 7.62 -23.38
C GLN A 7 0.33 9.00 -22.73
N PHE A 8 0.55 9.08 -21.41
CA PHE A 8 0.47 10.33 -20.65
C PHE A 8 1.62 11.32 -20.93
N MET A 9 2.69 10.87 -21.60
CA MET A 9 3.81 11.73 -22.00
C MET A 9 3.44 12.70 -23.14
N GLY A 10 2.41 12.38 -23.93
CA GLY A 10 2.09 13.12 -25.15
C GLY A 10 2.99 12.73 -26.34
N GLY A 11 2.89 13.52 -27.41
CA GLY A 11 3.64 13.34 -28.65
C GLY A 11 3.09 14.18 -29.79
N GLU A 12 3.65 14.01 -30.99
CA GLU A 12 3.19 14.71 -32.19
C GLU A 12 1.73 14.37 -32.52
N GLY A 13 0.91 15.39 -32.79
CA GLY A 13 -0.53 15.23 -33.05
C GLY A 13 -1.38 14.92 -31.82
N THR A 14 -0.89 15.19 -30.61
CA THR A 14 -1.67 15.09 -29.37
C THR A 14 -1.91 16.45 -28.74
N GLU A 15 -2.99 16.56 -27.98
CA GLU A 15 -3.39 17.74 -27.23
C GLU A 15 -3.28 17.48 -25.73
N GLU A 16 -2.87 18.49 -24.96
CA GLU A 16 -2.70 18.37 -23.51
C GLU A 16 -3.63 19.33 -22.78
N ILE A 17 -4.33 18.81 -21.76
CA ILE A 17 -5.03 19.65 -20.77
C ILE A 17 -4.31 19.45 -19.44
N VAL A 18 -3.88 20.55 -18.83
CA VAL A 18 -3.07 20.53 -17.60
C VAL A 18 -3.66 21.42 -16.52
N MET A 19 -3.72 20.89 -15.30
CA MET A 19 -4.00 21.62 -14.07
C MET A 19 -2.82 21.43 -13.13
N SER A 20 -2.25 22.52 -12.61
CA SER A 20 -1.11 22.48 -11.70
C SER A 20 -1.31 23.47 -10.56
N ASP A 21 -1.40 22.94 -9.34
CA ASP A 21 -1.32 23.69 -8.09
C ASP A 21 -0.21 23.09 -7.22
N PRO A 22 1.04 23.56 -7.40
CA PRO A 22 2.18 23.06 -6.63
C PRO A 22 2.06 23.28 -5.12
N PHE A 23 1.37 24.35 -4.68
CA PHE A 23 1.21 24.65 -3.25
C PHE A 23 0.14 23.75 -2.61
N GLY A 24 -0.96 23.48 -3.33
CA GLY A 24 -1.96 22.49 -2.94
C GLY A 24 -1.51 21.04 -3.15
N GLY A 25 -0.37 20.82 -3.80
CA GLY A 25 0.18 19.50 -4.09
C GLY A 25 -0.61 18.72 -5.15
N VAL A 26 -1.34 19.41 -6.02
CA VAL A 26 -2.20 18.81 -7.05
C VAL A 26 -1.62 19.05 -8.45
N TYR A 27 -1.56 17.98 -9.24
CA TYR A 27 -1.24 18.05 -10.65
C TYR A 27 -2.10 17.05 -11.43
N LYS A 28 -2.74 17.49 -12.51
CA LYS A 28 -3.50 16.63 -13.43
C LYS A 28 -3.10 16.96 -14.86
N LYS A 29 -2.69 15.95 -15.62
CA LYS A 29 -2.40 16.04 -17.07
C LYS A 29 -3.23 14.99 -17.79
N LEU A 30 -3.99 15.44 -18.79
CA LEU A 30 -4.76 14.59 -19.69
C LEU A 30 -4.23 14.78 -21.12
N VAL A 31 -4.02 13.68 -21.83
CA VAL A 31 -3.52 13.67 -23.20
C VAL A 31 -4.61 13.13 -24.11
N ILE A 32 -4.94 13.91 -25.13
CA ILE A 32 -6.03 13.67 -26.07
C ILE A 32 -5.47 13.51 -27.48
N LYS A 33 -6.02 12.58 -28.26
CA LYS A 33 -5.73 12.41 -29.68
C LYS A 33 -7.02 12.00 -30.40
N ASP A 34 -7.32 12.63 -31.54
CA ASP A 34 -8.49 12.31 -32.35
C ASP A 34 -9.81 12.28 -31.54
N ASP A 35 -10.00 13.30 -30.69
CA ASP A 35 -11.12 13.44 -29.75
C ASP A 35 -11.27 12.31 -28.71
N LYS A 36 -10.18 11.59 -28.41
CA LYS A 36 -10.17 10.49 -27.42
C LYS A 36 -9.06 10.66 -26.40
N LEU A 37 -9.33 10.23 -25.17
CA LEU A 37 -8.32 10.24 -24.12
C LEU A 37 -7.32 9.11 -24.39
N VAL A 38 -6.05 9.46 -24.59
CA VAL A 38 -4.96 8.49 -24.82
C VAL A 38 -4.00 8.38 -23.65
N GLY A 39 -4.03 9.32 -22.70
CA GLY A 39 -3.23 9.25 -21.49
C GLY A 39 -3.73 10.15 -20.36
N ALA A 40 -3.39 9.79 -19.12
CA ALA A 40 -3.67 10.58 -17.93
C ALA A 40 -2.54 10.42 -16.91
N CYS A 41 -2.17 11.51 -16.22
CA CYS A 41 -1.24 11.52 -15.10
C CYS A 41 -1.77 12.46 -14.01
N LEU A 42 -2.01 11.94 -12.82
CA LEU A 42 -2.54 12.67 -11.67
C LEU A 42 -1.60 12.50 -10.49
N TYR A 43 -1.31 13.59 -9.78
CA TYR A 43 -0.52 13.63 -8.57
C TYR A 43 -1.24 14.46 -7.51
N GLY A 44 -1.19 14.00 -6.26
CA GLY A 44 -1.96 14.60 -5.17
C GLY A 44 -3.38 14.04 -5.14
N ASP A 45 -4.29 14.71 -5.85
CA ASP A 45 -5.69 14.31 -6.03
C ASP A 45 -5.85 13.35 -7.22
N THR A 46 -6.04 12.07 -6.91
CA THR A 46 -6.18 10.98 -7.91
C THR A 46 -7.58 10.37 -7.95
N VAL A 47 -8.59 11.03 -7.35
CA VAL A 47 -9.94 10.46 -7.17
C VAL A 47 -10.58 10.04 -8.50
N ASP A 48 -10.36 10.82 -9.56
CA ASP A 48 -10.95 10.59 -10.89
C ASP A 48 -10.17 9.59 -11.76
N GLY A 49 -9.06 9.02 -11.25
CA GLY A 49 -8.17 8.17 -12.04
C GLY A 49 -8.89 6.99 -12.70
N SER A 50 -9.78 6.31 -11.98
CA SER A 50 -10.57 5.19 -12.52
C SER A 50 -11.51 5.60 -13.64
N TRP A 51 -12.05 6.83 -13.59
CA TRP A 51 -12.94 7.33 -14.63
C TRP A 51 -12.17 7.68 -15.91
N TYR A 52 -11.01 8.34 -15.79
CA TYR A 52 -10.11 8.56 -16.93
C TYR A 52 -9.64 7.25 -17.54
N PHE A 53 -9.33 6.23 -16.71
CA PHE A 53 -8.99 4.90 -17.20
C PHE A 53 -10.13 4.27 -18.01
N LYS A 54 -11.39 4.43 -17.56
CA LYS A 54 -12.57 3.95 -18.27
C LYS A 54 -12.71 4.64 -19.63
N LEU A 55 -12.61 5.98 -19.69
CA LEU A 55 -12.67 6.75 -20.93
C LEU A 55 -11.60 6.31 -21.94
N LEU A 56 -10.37 6.09 -21.46
CA LEU A 56 -9.25 5.61 -22.26
C LEU A 56 -9.51 4.21 -22.82
N ARG A 57 -10.03 3.29 -21.99
CA ARG A 57 -10.34 1.91 -22.41
C ARG A 57 -11.49 1.86 -23.41
N GLU A 58 -12.50 2.71 -23.24
CA GLU A 58 -13.69 2.75 -24.08
C GLU A 58 -13.47 3.54 -25.38
N GLY A 59 -12.41 4.36 -25.46
CA GLY A 59 -12.15 5.20 -26.63
C GLY A 59 -13.31 6.15 -26.93
N ARG A 60 -13.99 6.62 -25.87
CA ARG A 60 -15.15 7.51 -25.96
C ARG A 60 -14.74 8.85 -26.58
N ALA A 61 -15.56 9.36 -27.48
CA ALA A 61 -15.44 10.75 -27.94
C ALA A 61 -15.58 11.72 -26.75
N LEU A 62 -14.79 12.79 -26.74
CA LEU A 62 -14.71 13.73 -25.61
C LEU A 62 -15.37 15.08 -25.91
N SER A 63 -15.77 15.33 -27.16
CA SER A 63 -16.30 16.62 -27.62
C SER A 63 -17.39 17.19 -26.72
N ASP A 64 -18.30 16.34 -26.21
CA ASP A 64 -19.45 16.74 -25.39
C ASP A 64 -19.11 17.01 -23.92
N ILE A 65 -17.95 16.57 -23.44
CA ILE A 65 -17.53 16.68 -22.04
C ILE A 65 -16.22 17.46 -21.86
N ARG A 66 -15.63 17.95 -22.96
CA ARG A 66 -14.27 18.49 -23.00
C ARG A 66 -14.03 19.59 -21.97
N ASP A 67 -14.95 20.53 -21.85
CA ASP A 67 -14.83 21.69 -20.94
C ASP A 67 -14.89 21.31 -19.46
N LYS A 68 -15.46 20.13 -19.18
CA LYS A 68 -15.64 19.62 -17.82
C LYS A 68 -14.68 18.47 -17.49
N LEU A 69 -13.97 17.96 -18.50
CA LEU A 69 -13.13 16.77 -18.45
C LEU A 69 -12.05 16.86 -17.36
N MET A 70 -11.43 18.03 -17.17
CA MET A 70 -10.38 18.24 -16.17
C MET A 70 -10.89 18.14 -14.72
N PHE A 71 -12.18 18.34 -14.50
CA PHE A 71 -12.79 18.39 -13.17
C PHE A 71 -13.43 17.06 -12.76
N GLY A 72 -13.24 16.00 -13.54
CA GLY A 72 -13.71 14.67 -13.17
C GLY A 72 -15.17 14.40 -13.54
N GLU A 73 -15.58 13.15 -13.32
CA GLU A 73 -16.90 12.63 -13.74
C GLU A 73 -18.06 13.37 -13.06
N SER A 74 -17.84 13.86 -11.84
CA SER A 74 -18.84 14.57 -11.04
C SER A 74 -19.30 15.88 -11.67
N ASN A 75 -18.51 16.47 -12.57
CA ASN A 75 -18.83 17.74 -13.21
C ASN A 75 -19.60 17.60 -14.54
N ILE A 76 -19.73 16.39 -15.09
CA ILE A 76 -20.42 16.16 -16.37
C ILE A 76 -21.95 16.21 -16.25
N GLY A 77 -22.49 16.14 -15.04
CA GLY A 77 -23.91 16.34 -14.75
C GLY A 77 -24.37 17.79 -14.88
N ASP A 78 -25.65 17.96 -15.20
CA ASP A 78 -26.36 19.23 -15.36
C ASP A 78 -26.38 20.06 -14.06
N VAL A 79 -26.52 21.38 -14.21
CA VAL A 79 -26.48 22.41 -13.16
C VAL A 79 -27.36 22.06 -11.94
N GLY A 80 -26.74 21.80 -10.78
CA GLY A 80 -27.48 21.67 -9.52
C GLY A 80 -26.61 21.11 -8.40
N HIS A 81 -26.66 21.74 -7.24
CA HIS A 81 -25.91 21.38 -6.05
C HIS A 81 -26.06 19.88 -5.64
N GLN A 82 -24.95 19.34 -5.12
CA GLN A 82 -24.80 18.07 -4.37
C GLN A 82 -24.57 16.77 -5.17
N GLY A 83 -23.42 16.15 -4.94
CA GLY A 83 -22.98 14.86 -5.51
C GLY A 83 -23.72 13.63 -4.98
N HIS A 84 -25.06 13.61 -5.06
CA HIS A 84 -25.91 12.51 -4.59
C HIS A 84 -26.35 11.52 -5.68
N ASN A 85 -26.02 11.73 -6.95
CA ASN A 85 -26.81 11.11 -8.03
C ASN A 85 -26.27 9.79 -8.63
N LYS A 86 -25.03 9.37 -8.36
CA LYS A 86 -24.54 8.08 -8.91
C LYS A 86 -25.16 6.87 -8.23
N ALA A 87 -25.24 6.86 -6.90
CA ALA A 87 -25.85 5.76 -6.17
C ALA A 87 -27.33 5.55 -6.54
N ALA A 88 -28.07 6.64 -6.81
CA ALA A 88 -29.48 6.57 -7.20
C ALA A 88 -29.68 5.93 -8.59
N ALA A 89 -28.79 6.22 -9.55
CA ALA A 89 -28.91 5.76 -10.94
C ALA A 89 -28.41 4.32 -11.19
N MET A 90 -27.69 3.71 -10.24
CA MET A 90 -27.14 2.36 -10.39
C MET A 90 -28.18 1.25 -10.16
N ALA A 91 -28.06 0.14 -10.90
CA ALA A 91 -28.77 -1.09 -10.60
C ALA A 91 -28.13 -1.86 -9.43
N ASP A 92 -28.89 -2.70 -8.73
CA ASP A 92 -28.36 -3.49 -7.60
C ASP A 92 -27.30 -4.51 -8.04
N SER A 93 -27.31 -4.91 -9.31
CA SER A 93 -26.30 -5.77 -9.92
C SER A 93 -24.98 -5.07 -10.24
N ASP A 94 -24.96 -3.73 -10.25
CA ASP A 94 -23.78 -2.99 -10.68
C ASP A 94 -22.62 -3.19 -9.72
N GLU A 95 -21.44 -3.43 -10.28
CA GLU A 95 -20.22 -3.60 -9.51
C GLU A 95 -19.76 -2.25 -8.94
N VAL A 96 -19.54 -2.23 -7.63
CA VAL A 96 -19.05 -1.06 -6.89
C VAL A 96 -17.58 -1.25 -6.51
N CYS A 97 -17.17 -2.45 -6.13
CA CYS A 97 -15.80 -2.76 -5.71
C CYS A 97 -15.19 -3.88 -6.53
N GLY A 98 -14.46 -3.55 -7.59
CA GLY A 98 -13.82 -4.56 -8.46
C GLY A 98 -12.76 -5.42 -7.76
N CYS A 99 -12.06 -4.91 -6.74
CA CYS A 99 -11.06 -5.71 -6.00
C CYS A 99 -11.66 -6.87 -5.20
N ASN A 100 -12.91 -6.73 -4.76
CA ASN A 100 -13.59 -7.71 -3.90
C ASN A 100 -14.90 -8.22 -4.53
N GLY A 101 -15.20 -7.85 -5.78
CA GLY A 101 -16.42 -8.22 -6.51
C GLY A 101 -17.72 -7.81 -5.82
N VAL A 102 -17.77 -6.65 -5.15
CA VAL A 102 -18.95 -6.24 -4.37
C VAL A 102 -19.86 -5.35 -5.20
N THR A 103 -21.15 -5.71 -5.26
CA THR A 103 -22.18 -4.96 -5.98
C THR A 103 -22.92 -3.94 -5.10
N LYS A 104 -23.64 -2.99 -5.72
CA LYS A 104 -24.52 -2.04 -5.01
C LYS A 104 -25.52 -2.77 -4.12
N GLY A 105 -26.23 -3.77 -4.66
CA GLY A 105 -27.25 -4.52 -3.92
C GLY A 105 -26.68 -5.22 -2.68
N SER A 106 -25.44 -5.72 -2.76
CA SER A 106 -24.75 -6.32 -1.60
C SER A 106 -24.50 -5.31 -0.49
N ILE A 107 -24.11 -4.08 -0.85
CA ILE A 107 -23.89 -2.98 0.11
C ILE A 107 -25.22 -2.51 0.69
N CYS A 108 -26.23 -2.26 -0.14
CA CYS A 108 -27.56 -1.84 0.28
C CYS A 108 -28.19 -2.84 1.26
N LYS A 109 -28.10 -4.14 0.93
CA LYS A 109 -28.58 -5.22 1.80
C LYS A 109 -27.86 -5.25 3.13
N ALA A 110 -26.53 -5.15 3.13
CA ALA A 110 -25.75 -5.13 4.37
C ALA A 110 -26.12 -3.94 5.27
N ILE A 111 -26.34 -2.76 4.70
CA ILE A 111 -26.77 -1.56 5.43
C ILE A 111 -28.12 -1.77 6.08
N LYS A 112 -29.13 -2.26 5.32
CA LYS A 112 -30.50 -2.47 5.82
C LYS A 112 -30.59 -3.60 6.84
N ASP A 113 -30.00 -4.76 6.54
CA ASP A 113 -30.13 -5.96 7.37
C ASP A 113 -29.36 -5.84 8.69
N LYS A 114 -28.27 -5.05 8.71
CA LYS A 114 -27.37 -4.95 9.88
C LYS A 114 -27.34 -3.57 10.53
N GLY A 115 -28.11 -2.60 10.02
CA GLY A 115 -28.16 -1.23 10.53
C GLY A 115 -26.78 -0.57 10.52
N LEU A 116 -26.13 -0.50 9.35
CA LEU A 116 -24.79 0.09 9.23
C LEU A 116 -24.92 1.59 8.93
N PHE A 117 -24.27 2.45 9.72
CA PHE A 117 -24.39 3.90 9.60
C PHE A 117 -23.08 4.59 9.22
N THR A 118 -21.97 3.85 9.22
CA THR A 118 -20.63 4.37 8.93
C THR A 118 -19.92 3.59 7.81
N LEU A 119 -18.99 4.25 7.12
CA LEU A 119 -18.18 3.63 6.07
C LEU A 119 -17.32 2.46 6.61
N GLU A 120 -16.81 2.58 7.84
CA GLU A 120 -16.00 1.52 8.47
C GLU A 120 -16.83 0.25 8.74
N GLU A 121 -18.09 0.40 9.12
CA GLU A 121 -19.01 -0.73 9.27
C GLU A 121 -19.28 -1.42 7.93
N VAL A 122 -19.53 -0.63 6.88
CA VAL A 122 -19.70 -1.16 5.51
C VAL A 122 -18.44 -1.90 5.05
N ARG A 123 -17.24 -1.33 5.26
CA ARG A 123 -15.94 -1.98 4.97
C ARG A 123 -15.79 -3.29 5.72
N LYS A 124 -16.12 -3.32 7.01
CA LYS A 124 -16.00 -4.51 7.86
C LYS A 124 -16.90 -5.65 7.37
N GLN A 125 -18.14 -5.32 6.98
CA GLN A 125 -19.16 -6.30 6.60
C GLN A 125 -19.07 -6.76 5.14
N THR A 126 -18.79 -5.84 4.21
CA THR A 126 -18.86 -6.12 2.76
C THR A 126 -17.49 -6.25 2.11
N LYS A 127 -16.43 -5.77 2.76
CA LYS A 127 -15.09 -5.58 2.18
C LYS A 127 -15.02 -4.55 1.04
N ALA A 128 -16.11 -3.90 0.63
CA ALA A 128 -16.04 -2.78 -0.27
C ALA A 128 -15.18 -1.65 0.35
N SER A 129 -14.35 -0.97 -0.45
CA SER A 129 -13.42 0.08 0.01
C SER A 129 -12.28 -0.38 0.96
N ALA A 130 -12.20 -1.68 1.31
CA ALA A 130 -11.20 -2.18 2.27
C ALA A 130 -9.84 -2.57 1.68
N SER A 131 -9.70 -2.65 0.35
CA SER A 131 -8.47 -3.13 -0.33
C SER A 131 -7.67 -2.01 -1.00
N CYS A 132 -8.09 -1.53 -2.17
CA CYS A 132 -7.40 -0.44 -2.91
C CYS A 132 -7.96 0.95 -2.62
N GLY A 133 -9.18 1.04 -2.05
CA GLY A 133 -9.83 2.29 -1.68
C GLY A 133 -10.45 3.11 -2.83
N SER A 134 -10.31 2.72 -4.10
CA SER A 134 -10.81 3.52 -5.24
C SER A 134 -12.32 3.74 -5.24
N CYS A 135 -13.10 2.78 -4.74
CA CYS A 135 -14.56 2.88 -4.67
C CYS A 135 -15.10 3.61 -3.41
N THR A 136 -14.23 4.19 -2.57
CA THR A 136 -14.64 4.77 -1.28
C THR A 136 -15.75 5.80 -1.40
N GLY A 137 -15.61 6.80 -2.27
CA GLY A 137 -16.64 7.83 -2.43
C GLY A 137 -17.98 7.27 -2.94
N LEU A 138 -17.94 6.24 -3.79
CA LEU A 138 -19.16 5.58 -4.27
C LEU A 138 -19.84 4.77 -3.15
N VAL A 139 -19.06 4.09 -2.31
CA VAL A 139 -19.59 3.39 -1.13
C VAL A 139 -20.22 4.37 -0.14
N GLU A 140 -19.60 5.54 0.08
CA GLU A 140 -20.17 6.61 0.91
C GLU A 140 -21.49 7.14 0.32
N GLN A 141 -21.56 7.34 -1.00
CA GLN A 141 -22.81 7.75 -1.67
C GLN A 141 -23.91 6.71 -1.52
N ILE A 142 -23.59 5.42 -1.68
CA ILE A 142 -24.57 4.32 -1.49
C ILE A 142 -25.00 4.25 -0.02
N LEU A 143 -24.08 4.44 0.93
CA LEU A 143 -24.39 4.49 2.35
C LEU A 143 -25.33 5.65 2.68
N MET A 144 -25.02 6.87 2.24
CA MET A 144 -25.90 8.03 2.42
C MET A 144 -27.27 7.84 1.76
N PHE A 145 -27.31 7.26 0.56
CA PHE A 145 -28.56 6.97 -0.15
C PHE A 145 -29.41 5.91 0.57
N THR A 146 -28.77 4.87 1.12
CA THR A 146 -29.48 3.71 1.71
C THR A 146 -29.86 3.95 3.18
N ALA A 147 -28.99 4.58 3.96
CA ALA A 147 -29.24 4.91 5.36
C ALA A 147 -29.99 6.24 5.54
N GLY A 148 -30.05 7.08 4.50
CA GLY A 148 -30.75 8.36 4.54
C GLY A 148 -30.13 9.35 5.54
N GLY A 149 -31.00 10.07 6.26
CA GLY A 149 -30.60 11.08 7.26
C GLY A 149 -29.91 10.52 8.51
N ASP A 150 -29.91 9.20 8.69
CA ASP A 150 -29.21 8.52 9.80
C ASP A 150 -27.73 8.23 9.49
N TYR A 151 -27.22 8.72 8.36
CA TYR A 151 -25.80 8.67 8.05
C TYR A 151 -25.00 9.46 9.10
N SER A 152 -24.21 8.72 9.88
CA SER A 152 -23.22 9.30 10.78
C SER A 152 -21.93 9.51 10.00
N ALA A 153 -21.66 10.76 9.63
CA ALA A 153 -20.37 11.13 9.04
C ALA A 153 -19.24 10.56 9.90
N THR A 154 -18.33 9.84 9.26
CA THR A 154 -17.13 9.30 9.93
C THR A 154 -16.48 10.41 10.76
N PRO A 155 -16.15 10.18 12.05
CA PRO A 155 -15.57 11.21 12.90
C PRO A 155 -14.41 11.91 12.18
N LYS A 156 -14.43 13.25 12.13
CA LYS A 156 -13.42 14.07 11.44
C LYS A 156 -11.99 13.78 11.94
N LEU A 157 -11.85 13.23 13.14
CA LEU A 157 -10.60 12.72 13.68
C LEU A 157 -10.63 11.20 13.80
N LYS A 158 -9.98 10.49 12.88
CA LYS A 158 -9.77 9.05 12.98
C LYS A 158 -8.60 8.78 13.92
N ALA A 159 -8.89 8.20 15.07
CA ALA A 159 -7.87 7.70 15.99
C ALA A 159 -6.98 6.65 15.32
N MET A 160 -5.72 6.55 15.74
CA MET A 160 -4.78 5.58 15.16
C MET A 160 -5.24 4.13 15.34
N CYS A 161 -5.78 3.82 16.52
CA CYS A 161 -6.38 2.54 16.88
C CYS A 161 -7.20 2.68 18.17
N ALA A 162 -7.84 1.60 18.62
CA ALA A 162 -8.65 1.59 19.84
C ALA A 162 -7.87 1.90 21.15
N CYS A 163 -6.54 1.92 21.13
CA CYS A 163 -5.73 2.22 22.31
C CYS A 163 -5.64 3.73 22.64
N THR A 164 -6.13 4.61 21.76
CA THR A 164 -6.03 6.06 21.92
C THR A 164 -7.19 6.76 21.23
N ASP A 165 -7.48 8.00 21.62
CA ASP A 165 -8.39 8.89 20.89
C ASP A 165 -7.62 9.82 19.93
N HIS A 166 -6.29 9.76 19.94
CA HIS A 166 -5.43 10.59 19.11
C HIS A 166 -5.26 10.02 17.69
N GLY A 167 -5.33 10.90 16.70
CA GLY A 167 -4.94 10.59 15.31
C GLY A 167 -3.42 10.68 15.11
N HIS A 168 -2.96 10.17 13.96
CA HIS A 168 -1.53 10.12 13.63
C HIS A 168 -0.81 11.49 13.67
N ALA A 169 -1.50 12.57 13.27
CA ALA A 169 -0.93 13.91 13.27
C ALA A 169 -0.63 14.41 14.70
N ALA A 170 -1.58 14.27 15.62
CA ALA A 170 -1.42 14.66 17.01
C ALA A 170 -0.27 13.91 17.70
N VAL A 171 -0.14 12.61 17.41
CA VAL A 171 0.93 11.78 18.00
C VAL A 171 2.31 12.19 17.47
N ARG A 172 2.44 12.44 16.17
CA ARG A 172 3.71 12.93 15.61
C ARG A 172 4.09 14.30 16.14
N GLU A 173 3.11 15.18 16.34
CA GLU A 173 3.36 16.50 16.89
C GLU A 173 3.82 16.43 18.35
N ALA A 174 3.15 15.61 19.18
CA ALA A 174 3.60 15.37 20.56
C ALA A 174 5.03 14.81 20.62
N ILE A 175 5.42 13.95 19.68
CA ILE A 175 6.79 13.41 19.62
C ILE A 175 7.81 14.49 19.21
N ARG A 176 7.45 15.39 18.29
CA ARG A 176 8.35 16.43 17.76
C ARG A 176 8.55 17.59 18.73
N THR A 177 7.53 17.89 19.52
CA THR A 177 7.53 19.05 20.43
C THR A 177 8.16 18.67 21.77
N PRO A 178 9.28 19.33 22.17
CA PRO A 178 9.84 19.14 23.49
C PRO A 178 8.82 19.50 24.59
N LEU A 179 8.91 18.80 25.72
CA LEU A 179 8.11 19.05 26.90
C LEU A 179 8.48 20.40 27.54
N PRO A 180 7.65 20.97 28.43
CA PRO A 180 7.91 22.27 29.05
C PRO A 180 9.23 22.38 29.82
N ASP A 181 9.76 21.25 30.31
CA ASP A 181 11.06 21.15 30.99
C ASP A 181 12.24 21.00 30.01
N GLY A 182 11.99 21.08 28.71
CA GLY A 182 12.96 20.91 27.63
C GLY A 182 13.28 19.46 27.27
N SER A 183 12.69 18.48 27.98
CA SER A 183 12.90 17.06 27.69
C SER A 183 12.12 16.60 26.44
N LYS A 184 12.54 15.48 25.84
CA LYS A 184 11.91 14.90 24.64
C LYS A 184 11.29 13.54 24.94
N LEU A 185 10.24 13.19 24.19
CA LEU A 185 9.74 11.82 24.16
C LEU A 185 10.65 10.97 23.26
N LEU A 186 11.38 10.02 23.85
CA LEU A 186 12.37 9.19 23.13
C LEU A 186 12.00 7.69 23.10
N THR A 187 10.98 7.28 23.85
CA THR A 187 10.55 5.88 23.94
C THR A 187 9.04 5.74 23.76
N THR A 188 8.60 4.57 23.29
CA THR A 188 7.17 4.25 23.14
C THR A 188 6.42 4.37 24.47
N ALA A 189 7.05 3.94 25.58
CA ALA A 189 6.49 4.05 26.93
C ALA A 189 6.26 5.50 27.36
N GLN A 190 7.21 6.41 27.08
CA GLN A 190 7.05 7.83 27.36
C GLN A 190 5.90 8.44 26.55
N VAL A 191 5.79 8.11 25.26
CA VAL A 191 4.67 8.60 24.42
C VAL A 191 3.33 8.10 24.94
N PHE A 192 3.24 6.81 25.26
CA PHE A 192 2.01 6.22 25.77
C PHE A 192 1.59 6.81 27.13
N ALA A 193 2.54 7.04 28.04
CA ALA A 193 2.26 7.71 29.30
C ALA A 193 1.85 9.17 29.10
N HIS A 194 2.61 9.93 28.31
CA HIS A 194 2.37 11.36 28.07
C HIS A 194 1.01 11.61 27.40
N MET A 195 0.64 10.76 26.44
CA MET A 195 -0.61 10.87 25.68
C MET A 195 -1.74 9.99 26.25
N ASN A 196 -1.63 9.55 27.51
CA ASN A 196 -2.66 8.79 28.23
C ASN A 196 -3.26 7.61 27.43
N TRP A 197 -2.38 6.76 26.90
CA TRP A 197 -2.81 5.57 26.15
C TRP A 197 -3.68 4.66 27.02
N LYS A 198 -4.82 4.22 26.49
CA LYS A 198 -5.75 3.30 27.17
C LYS A 198 -5.12 1.93 27.44
N THR A 199 -4.11 1.57 26.65
CA THR A 199 -3.39 0.30 26.76
C THR A 199 -1.90 0.60 26.99
N PRO A 200 -1.35 0.34 28.18
CA PRO A 200 0.04 0.71 28.52
C PRO A 200 1.10 0.13 27.57
N ASN A 201 0.84 -1.03 26.98
CA ASN A 201 1.76 -1.69 26.05
C ASN A 201 1.42 -1.45 24.56
N GLY A 202 0.38 -0.67 24.27
CA GLY A 202 -0.15 -0.50 22.92
C GLY A 202 -0.65 -1.82 22.30
N CYS A 203 -0.78 -1.83 20.97
CA CYS A 203 -1.20 -2.98 20.17
C CYS A 203 -0.36 -3.09 18.89
N ALA A 204 -0.63 -4.11 18.08
CA ALA A 204 0.06 -4.36 16.80
C ALA A 204 -0.07 -3.23 15.76
N SER A 205 -0.95 -2.24 15.99
CA SER A 205 -1.11 -1.06 15.13
C SER A 205 -0.31 0.14 15.65
N CYS A 206 -0.52 0.55 16.90
CA CYS A 206 0.09 1.77 17.41
C CYS A 206 1.55 1.60 17.83
N ARG A 207 1.93 0.41 18.33
CA ARG A 207 3.28 0.20 18.85
C ARG A 207 4.36 0.31 17.75
N PRO A 208 4.23 -0.35 16.58
CA PRO A 208 5.16 -0.15 15.47
C PRO A 208 5.15 1.30 14.94
N ALA A 209 3.96 1.92 14.86
CA ALA A 209 3.81 3.28 14.36
C ALA A 209 4.52 4.31 15.24
N VAL A 210 4.34 4.25 16.56
CA VAL A 210 5.00 5.16 17.50
C VAL A 210 6.51 4.93 17.51
N ASN A 211 6.95 3.66 17.49
CA ASN A 211 8.38 3.35 17.38
C ASN A 211 9.00 3.97 16.12
N TYR A 212 8.34 3.84 14.97
CA TYR A 212 8.77 4.49 13.72
C TYR A 212 8.82 6.03 13.85
N TYR A 213 7.79 6.66 14.42
CA TYR A 213 7.77 8.11 14.58
C TYR A 213 8.90 8.64 15.47
N LEU A 214 9.26 7.90 16.51
CA LEU A 214 10.38 8.24 17.39
C LEU A 214 11.69 8.21 16.62
N ILE A 215 12.02 7.08 15.97
CA ILE A 215 13.29 6.94 15.24
C ILE A 215 13.38 7.85 14.01
N SER A 216 12.24 8.19 13.38
CA SER A 216 12.24 9.13 12.25
C SER A 216 12.41 10.58 12.69
N THR A 217 11.89 10.95 13.86
CA THR A 217 11.95 12.33 14.39
C THR A 217 13.28 12.59 15.09
N TRP A 218 13.79 11.59 15.82
CA TRP A 218 14.98 11.69 16.65
C TRP A 218 16.02 10.60 16.29
N PRO A 219 16.52 10.52 15.04
CA PRO A 219 17.31 9.37 14.55
C PRO A 219 18.64 9.11 15.27
N LYS A 220 19.13 10.06 16.06
CA LYS A 220 20.38 9.92 16.85
C LYS A 220 20.14 9.78 18.35
N GLU A 221 18.90 9.94 18.81
CA GLU A 221 18.54 9.99 20.23
C GLU A 221 17.53 8.88 20.59
N ALA A 222 16.48 8.71 19.79
CA ALA A 222 15.54 7.61 19.94
C ALA A 222 16.18 6.30 19.48
N LYS A 223 16.05 5.25 20.29
CA LYS A 223 16.51 3.90 19.97
C LYS A 223 15.32 3.07 19.50
N ASP A 224 15.54 2.34 18.41
CA ASP A 224 14.56 1.38 17.91
C ASP A 224 14.23 0.34 19.00
N ASP A 225 12.95 0.06 19.23
CA ASP A 225 12.47 -1.00 20.11
C ASP A 225 12.19 -2.27 19.29
N PRO A 226 13.04 -3.32 19.37
CA PRO A 226 12.84 -4.54 18.60
C PRO A 226 11.51 -5.23 18.90
N GLN A 227 10.93 -5.05 20.09
CA GLN A 227 9.63 -5.65 20.41
C GLN A 227 8.48 -5.00 19.64
N SER A 228 8.66 -3.74 19.24
CA SER A 228 7.72 -2.95 18.46
C SER A 228 7.74 -3.30 16.97
N ARG A 229 8.76 -4.02 16.48
CA ARG A 229 8.78 -4.55 15.11
C ARG A 229 7.78 -5.69 14.94
N TYR A 230 7.27 -5.86 13.72
CA TYR A 230 6.40 -7.01 13.40
C TYR A 230 7.14 -8.33 13.59
N ILE A 231 6.40 -9.41 13.86
CA ILE A 231 7.00 -10.73 14.12
C ILE A 231 8.00 -11.14 13.03
N ASN A 232 7.69 -10.84 11.77
CA ASN A 232 8.55 -11.23 10.67
C ASN A 232 9.89 -10.48 10.64
N GLU A 233 9.91 -9.23 11.07
CA GLU A 233 11.13 -8.43 11.18
C GLU A 233 11.99 -8.91 12.35
N ARG A 234 11.37 -9.30 13.46
CA ARG A 234 12.07 -9.83 14.64
C ARG A 234 12.66 -11.23 14.39
N ALA A 235 11.93 -12.06 13.65
CA ALA A 235 12.33 -13.43 13.34
C ALA A 235 13.21 -13.53 12.08
N HIS A 236 13.39 -12.41 11.38
CA HIS A 236 14.00 -12.35 10.05
C HIS A 236 13.43 -13.35 9.03
N ALA A 237 12.15 -13.71 9.18
CA ALA A 237 11.48 -14.76 8.41
C ALA A 237 9.96 -14.50 8.36
N ASN A 238 9.26 -15.06 7.37
CA ASN A 238 7.81 -14.84 7.22
C ASN A 238 7.01 -15.86 8.04
N ILE A 239 6.21 -15.44 9.02
CA ILE A 239 5.27 -16.35 9.70
C ILE A 239 4.21 -16.90 8.73
N GLN A 240 3.96 -18.20 8.79
CA GLN A 240 3.00 -18.93 7.96
C GLN A 240 1.70 -19.22 8.74
N LYS A 241 0.67 -19.70 8.02
CA LYS A 241 -0.66 -19.96 8.57
C LYS A 241 -0.66 -20.97 9.73
N ASP A 242 0.27 -21.92 9.70
CA ASP A 242 0.44 -22.97 10.70
C ASP A 242 1.41 -22.58 11.83
N GLY A 243 1.88 -21.32 11.86
CA GLY A 243 2.83 -20.81 12.84
C GLY A 243 4.30 -21.14 12.56
N THR A 244 4.60 -21.89 11.50
CA THR A 244 5.97 -22.07 10.99
C THR A 244 6.44 -20.82 10.25
N TYR A 245 7.67 -20.84 9.75
CA TYR A 245 8.29 -19.72 9.07
C TYR A 245 8.77 -20.07 7.66
N SER A 246 8.81 -19.05 6.80
CA SER A 246 9.48 -19.08 5.51
C SER A 246 10.80 -18.30 5.58
N VAL A 247 11.87 -18.97 5.16
CA VAL A 247 13.23 -18.44 5.06
C VAL A 247 13.56 -18.26 3.58
N ILE A 248 13.81 -17.02 3.17
CA ILE A 248 14.16 -16.68 1.79
C ILE A 248 15.55 -16.05 1.80
N PRO A 249 16.61 -16.79 1.47
CA PRO A 249 17.96 -16.26 1.33
C PRO A 249 18.03 -15.22 0.21
N ARG A 250 18.89 -14.21 0.36
CA ARG A 250 19.10 -13.20 -0.68
C ARG A 250 19.98 -13.73 -1.81
N MET A 251 19.48 -13.64 -3.03
CA MET A 251 20.18 -13.93 -4.27
C MET A 251 20.22 -12.64 -5.09
N TRP A 252 21.40 -12.03 -5.21
CA TRP A 252 21.57 -10.71 -5.81
C TRP A 252 21.34 -10.76 -7.32
N GLY A 253 20.35 -10.03 -7.84
CA GLY A 253 19.96 -10.13 -9.25
C GLY A 253 19.49 -11.54 -9.64
N GLY A 254 19.01 -12.34 -8.67
CA GLY A 254 18.59 -13.72 -8.88
C GLY A 254 19.74 -14.72 -9.11
N GLU A 255 20.99 -14.32 -8.91
CA GLU A 255 22.15 -15.20 -9.02
C GLU A 255 22.50 -15.90 -7.71
N THR A 256 23.07 -17.09 -7.85
CA THR A 256 23.62 -17.88 -6.74
C THR A 256 24.77 -18.75 -7.24
N THR A 257 25.55 -19.29 -6.31
CA THR A 257 26.68 -20.19 -6.59
C THR A 257 26.34 -21.65 -6.24
N ALA A 258 27.12 -22.59 -6.77
CA ALA A 258 26.99 -24.00 -6.41
C ALA A 258 27.15 -24.24 -4.89
N ASP A 259 28.05 -23.51 -4.23
CA ASP A 259 28.26 -23.64 -2.79
C ASP A 259 27.10 -23.08 -1.95
N GLU A 260 26.50 -21.96 -2.38
CA GLU A 260 25.26 -21.45 -1.77
C GLU A 260 24.09 -22.43 -1.94
N LEU A 261 23.94 -23.00 -3.15
CA LEU A 261 22.93 -24.02 -3.42
C LEU A 261 23.13 -25.27 -2.55
N ARG A 262 24.37 -25.72 -2.37
CA ARG A 262 24.68 -26.83 -1.45
C ARG A 262 24.30 -26.49 -0.02
N ARG A 263 24.69 -25.31 0.51
CA ARG A 263 24.31 -24.89 1.87
C ARG A 263 22.79 -24.82 2.06
N ILE A 264 22.05 -24.36 1.04
CA ILE A 264 20.58 -24.37 1.06
C ILE A 264 20.05 -25.81 1.12
N ALA A 265 20.56 -26.71 0.26
CA ALA A 265 20.15 -28.11 0.25
C ALA A 265 20.49 -28.83 1.57
N ASP A 266 21.69 -28.63 2.10
CA ASP A 266 22.14 -29.20 3.38
C ASP A 266 21.23 -28.72 4.54
N ALA A 267 20.85 -27.45 4.56
CA ALA A 267 19.91 -26.93 5.54
C ALA A 267 18.51 -27.57 5.39
N VAL A 268 18.02 -27.72 4.16
CA VAL A 268 16.74 -28.40 3.90
C VAL A 268 16.74 -29.82 4.47
N ASP A 269 17.79 -30.59 4.20
CA ASP A 269 17.92 -31.97 4.69
C ASP A 269 18.12 -32.06 6.20
N LYS A 270 18.93 -31.17 6.78
CA LYS A 270 19.24 -31.13 8.21
C LYS A 270 18.02 -30.79 9.06
N TYR A 271 17.27 -29.76 8.66
CA TYR A 271 16.10 -29.26 9.41
C TYR A 271 14.77 -29.87 8.93
N LYS A 272 14.82 -30.82 7.97
CA LYS A 272 13.65 -31.48 7.39
C LYS A 272 12.60 -30.48 6.89
N ILE A 273 13.07 -29.46 6.16
CA ILE A 273 12.22 -28.39 5.64
C ILE A 273 11.30 -28.99 4.56
N PRO A 274 9.98 -28.95 4.73
CA PRO A 274 9.06 -29.75 3.91
C PRO A 274 8.86 -29.21 2.50
N THR A 275 9.13 -27.93 2.24
CA THR A 275 8.86 -27.34 0.93
C THR A 275 9.93 -26.33 0.54
N VAL A 276 10.48 -26.52 -0.65
CA VAL A 276 11.44 -25.62 -1.30
C VAL A 276 10.79 -25.09 -2.58
N LYS A 277 10.63 -23.77 -2.69
CA LYS A 277 9.87 -23.14 -3.78
C LYS A 277 10.65 -22.01 -4.45
N VAL A 278 10.68 -22.01 -5.78
CA VAL A 278 11.18 -20.85 -6.54
C VAL A 278 10.13 -19.75 -6.54
N THR A 279 10.54 -18.54 -6.19
CA THR A 279 9.68 -17.37 -6.10
C THR A 279 9.67 -16.58 -7.42
N GLY A 280 8.61 -15.80 -7.65
CA GLY A 280 8.55 -14.89 -8.80
C GLY A 280 9.62 -13.79 -8.79
N GLY A 281 10.29 -13.58 -7.64
CA GLY A 281 11.39 -12.66 -7.43
C GLY A 281 12.77 -13.27 -7.61
N GLN A 282 12.88 -14.43 -8.28
CA GLN A 282 14.14 -15.12 -8.59
C GLN A 282 14.93 -15.55 -7.36
N ARG A 283 14.23 -16.17 -6.41
CA ARG A 283 14.84 -16.67 -5.16
C ARG A 283 14.26 -18.01 -4.76
N ILE A 284 14.94 -18.70 -3.86
CA ILE A 284 14.47 -19.93 -3.22
C ILE A 284 13.80 -19.59 -1.88
N ASP A 285 12.61 -20.14 -1.67
CA ASP A 285 11.81 -20.03 -0.45
C ASP A 285 11.74 -21.38 0.27
N LEU A 286 12.14 -21.37 1.53
CA LEU A 286 12.19 -22.53 2.41
C LEU A 286 11.01 -22.44 3.39
N LEU A 287 9.94 -23.18 3.12
CA LEU A 287 8.66 -23.12 3.81
C LEU A 287 8.54 -24.25 4.83
N GLY A 288 8.05 -23.92 6.03
CA GLY A 288 7.83 -24.90 7.11
C GLY A 288 8.95 -24.95 8.15
N VAL A 289 9.79 -23.92 8.23
CA VAL A 289 10.87 -23.84 9.21
C VAL A 289 10.30 -23.57 10.60
N LYS A 290 10.68 -24.38 11.60
CA LYS A 290 10.24 -24.18 12.98
C LYS A 290 10.93 -22.97 13.60
N LYS A 291 10.26 -22.34 14.57
CA LYS A 291 10.74 -21.09 15.18
C LYS A 291 12.10 -21.29 15.87
N GLU A 292 12.25 -22.38 16.58
CA GLU A 292 13.45 -22.79 17.32
C GLU A 292 14.65 -23.05 16.40
N ASP A 293 14.41 -23.44 15.15
CA ASP A 293 15.46 -23.76 14.18
C ASP A 293 15.95 -22.53 13.40
N LEU A 294 15.18 -21.43 13.39
CA LEU A 294 15.44 -20.25 12.55
C LEU A 294 16.87 -19.72 12.63
N VAL A 295 17.41 -19.59 13.84
CA VAL A 295 18.77 -19.06 14.05
C VAL A 295 19.81 -19.98 13.42
N ASN A 296 19.66 -21.29 13.57
CA ASN A 296 20.60 -22.27 13.04
C ASN A 296 20.45 -22.44 11.53
N VAL A 297 19.23 -22.37 11.00
CA VAL A 297 18.97 -22.34 9.55
C VAL A 297 19.68 -21.14 8.90
N TRP A 298 19.54 -19.93 9.45
CA TRP A 298 20.24 -18.76 8.92
C TRP A 298 21.77 -18.89 9.01
N LYS A 299 22.27 -19.46 10.10
CA LYS A 299 23.70 -19.69 10.31
C LYS A 299 24.26 -20.69 9.28
N ASP A 300 23.57 -21.79 9.04
CA ASP A 300 24.00 -22.85 8.13
C ASP A 300 23.92 -22.42 6.66
N ILE A 301 22.87 -21.67 6.28
CA ILE A 301 22.76 -21.10 4.94
C ILE A 301 23.86 -20.05 4.70
N GLY A 302 24.15 -19.22 5.71
CA GLY A 302 25.22 -18.23 5.65
C GLY A 302 24.98 -17.10 4.64
N MET A 303 23.71 -16.89 4.23
CA MET A 303 23.32 -15.84 3.28
C MET A 303 22.45 -14.79 3.98
N PRO A 304 22.49 -13.51 3.55
CA PRO A 304 21.63 -12.47 4.10
C PRO A 304 20.14 -12.75 3.89
N SER A 305 19.29 -12.19 4.76
CA SER A 305 17.84 -12.28 4.58
C SER A 305 17.36 -11.58 3.31
N GLY A 306 16.45 -12.24 2.59
CA GLY A 306 15.72 -11.71 1.46
C GLY A 306 14.66 -10.68 1.82
N HIS A 307 14.46 -10.36 3.11
CA HIS A 307 13.51 -9.34 3.62
C HIS A 307 12.13 -9.41 2.97
N ALA A 308 11.65 -10.60 2.60
CA ALA A 308 10.38 -10.77 1.90
C ALA A 308 9.16 -10.26 2.72
N TYR A 309 9.33 -10.13 4.03
CA TYR A 309 8.37 -9.55 4.96
C TYR A 309 8.37 -8.02 4.98
N ALA A 310 9.53 -7.39 4.82
CA ALA A 310 9.72 -6.01 5.20
C ALA A 310 9.01 -5.04 4.23
N LYS A 311 8.75 -3.82 4.70
CA LYS A 311 8.43 -2.66 3.85
C LYS A 311 9.73 -2.03 3.34
N ALA A 312 10.55 -2.85 2.68
CA ALA A 312 11.87 -2.48 2.15
C ALA A 312 12.01 -2.98 0.71
N LEU A 313 13.16 -2.72 0.07
CA LEU A 313 13.47 -3.31 -1.23
C LEU A 313 13.51 -4.84 -1.10
N ARG A 314 12.46 -5.49 -1.58
CA ARG A 314 12.31 -6.95 -1.47
C ARG A 314 13.20 -7.64 -2.48
N THR A 315 13.00 -7.39 -3.76
CA THR A 315 13.73 -8.00 -4.87
C THR A 315 13.86 -7.01 -6.03
N VAL A 316 15.00 -7.05 -6.73
CA VAL A 316 15.17 -6.50 -8.07
C VAL A 316 15.28 -7.67 -9.02
N LYS A 317 14.24 -7.82 -9.85
CA LYS A 317 14.16 -8.90 -10.82
C LYS A 317 14.88 -8.48 -12.10
N THR A 318 15.78 -9.33 -12.59
CA THR A 318 16.57 -9.06 -13.79
C THR A 318 16.39 -10.19 -14.80
N CYS A 319 16.45 -9.92 -16.10
CA CYS A 319 16.76 -10.99 -17.05
C CYS A 319 18.28 -11.15 -17.13
N VAL A 320 18.75 -12.13 -17.90
CA VAL A 320 20.19 -12.41 -18.08
C VAL A 320 20.93 -11.35 -18.91
N GLY A 321 20.24 -10.30 -19.37
CA GLY A 321 20.84 -9.13 -20.02
C GLY A 321 21.63 -9.41 -21.30
N SER A 322 22.43 -8.43 -21.71
CA SER A 322 23.36 -8.54 -22.85
C SER A 322 24.53 -9.50 -22.63
N GLU A 323 24.75 -9.96 -21.38
CA GLU A 323 25.77 -10.95 -21.07
C GLU A 323 25.47 -12.32 -21.69
N TRP A 324 24.19 -12.73 -21.70
CA TRP A 324 23.78 -14.06 -22.17
C TRP A 324 22.66 -14.04 -23.20
N CYS A 325 21.74 -13.07 -23.15
CA CYS A 325 20.62 -13.03 -24.07
C CYS A 325 21.08 -12.51 -25.43
N ARG A 326 20.83 -13.27 -26.49
CA ARG A 326 21.06 -12.85 -27.88
C ARG A 326 20.42 -11.49 -28.22
N MET A 327 19.30 -11.15 -27.56
CA MET A 327 18.56 -9.89 -27.76
C MET A 327 18.77 -8.88 -26.63
N GLY A 328 19.70 -9.15 -25.71
CA GLY A 328 19.99 -8.24 -24.61
C GLY A 328 20.65 -6.97 -25.12
N THR A 329 20.08 -5.82 -24.77
CA THR A 329 20.60 -4.50 -25.19
C THR A 329 21.54 -3.87 -24.16
N GLN A 330 21.38 -4.24 -22.88
CA GLN A 330 22.14 -3.72 -21.76
C GLN A 330 22.36 -4.81 -20.71
N ASP A 331 23.33 -4.58 -19.82
CA ASP A 331 23.60 -5.44 -18.67
C ASP A 331 22.58 -5.17 -17.55
N SER A 332 21.42 -5.80 -17.68
CA SER A 332 20.37 -5.74 -16.67
C SER A 332 20.77 -6.42 -15.36
N THR A 333 21.64 -7.43 -15.42
CA THR A 333 22.00 -8.26 -14.27
C THR A 333 22.86 -7.46 -13.30
N GLN A 334 23.93 -6.84 -13.78
CA GLN A 334 24.81 -6.02 -12.95
C GLN A 334 24.09 -4.79 -12.40
N MET A 335 23.30 -4.09 -13.23
CA MET A 335 22.46 -2.97 -12.76
C MET A 335 21.53 -3.40 -11.61
N GLY A 336 20.89 -4.57 -11.73
CA GLY A 336 20.01 -5.08 -10.67
C GLY A 336 20.76 -5.45 -9.39
N LYS A 337 21.96 -6.04 -9.50
CA LYS A 337 22.84 -6.30 -8.34
C LYS A 337 23.23 -5.01 -7.63
N ASP A 338 23.60 -3.97 -8.37
CA ASP A 338 24.00 -2.68 -7.83
C ASP A 338 22.84 -1.99 -7.11
N LEU A 339 21.65 -1.99 -7.72
CA LEU A 339 20.43 -1.47 -7.09
C LEU A 339 20.08 -2.22 -5.80
N GLU A 340 20.12 -3.55 -5.81
CA GLU A 340 19.89 -4.31 -4.57
C GLU A 340 20.94 -3.99 -3.50
N ARG A 341 22.24 -3.99 -3.83
CA ARG A 341 23.31 -3.74 -2.86
C ARG A 341 23.26 -2.33 -2.27
N ALA A 342 22.89 -1.34 -3.07
CA ALA A 342 22.75 0.04 -2.61
C ALA A 342 21.57 0.20 -1.64
N MET A 343 20.46 -0.51 -1.87
CA MET A 343 19.16 -0.16 -1.27
C MET A 343 18.59 -1.23 -0.33
N TRP A 344 19.15 -2.45 -0.26
CA TRP A 344 18.57 -3.54 0.53
C TRP A 344 18.51 -3.28 2.05
N ARG A 345 19.29 -2.31 2.54
CA ARG A 345 19.29 -1.85 3.94
C ARG A 345 18.65 -0.48 4.15
N MET A 346 18.05 0.12 3.12
CA MET A 346 17.50 1.48 3.23
C MET A 346 16.43 1.62 4.34
N TYR A 347 15.85 0.50 4.79
CA TYR A 347 14.86 0.43 5.87
C TYR A 347 15.06 -0.78 6.81
N ALA A 348 16.26 -1.38 6.86
CA ALA A 348 16.52 -2.63 7.60
C ALA A 348 17.11 -2.40 9.00
#